data_AF-A0A6G1S2G0-F1
#
_entry.id   AF-A0A6G1S2G0-F1
#
_cell.length_a   1.000
_cell.length_b   1.000
_cell.length_c   1.000
_cell.angle_alpha   90.00
_cell.angle_beta   90.00
_cell.angle_gamma   90.00
#
_symmetry.space_group_name_H-M   'P 1'
#
loop_
_entity.id
_entity.type
_entity.pdbx_description
1 polymer ?
#
loop_
_entity_poly.entity_id
_entity_poly.type
_entity_poly.pdbx_seq_one_letter_code
_entity_poly.pdbx_strand_id
1 'polypeptide(L)'
;PALPHTHPSPSLSSRVLLSRMAEAELHKERLQAIAEKRKRQTEIEGKRQQLEDQILQLQHFKSKALREKWLLQGIPAGSAEEEEARRRQSEEDELKVKKLEENIHRLEQEIQKLESEESQISAKEQIILEKLKETEKSFDNLQKSFSHQDGDAVNYIYSQIPELPTLYSRTAEPVPGRDGASRVAGKSQGAKYYNTSAVDMNFFCYITLMGLVSRYHLNA
;
A
#
# COMPACT_ATOMS: atom_id res chain seq x y z
N PRO A 1 -7.76 5.86 58.26
CA PRO A 1 -6.80 6.38 57.27
C PRO A 1 -6.11 5.22 56.52
N ALA A 2 -6.62 4.87 55.34
CA ALA A 2 -6.01 3.87 54.48
C ALA A 2 -4.77 4.46 53.78
N LEU A 3 -3.63 3.76 53.90
CA LEU A 3 -2.38 4.10 53.20
C LEU A 3 -2.56 3.95 51.68
N PRO A 4 -2.02 4.86 50.86
CA PRO A 4 -2.11 4.74 49.41
C PRO A 4 -1.19 3.62 48.93
N HIS A 5 -1.74 2.65 48.20
CA HIS A 5 -0.96 1.62 47.51
C HIS A 5 -0.10 2.28 46.42
N THR A 6 1.16 2.55 46.72
CA THR A 6 2.16 2.93 45.73
C THR A 6 2.60 1.69 44.97
N HIS A 7 2.12 1.53 43.73
CA HIS A 7 2.70 0.56 42.81
C HIS A 7 4.17 0.92 42.56
N PRO A 8 5.12 -0.04 42.67
CA PRO A 8 6.52 0.23 42.39
C PRO A 8 6.69 0.57 40.90
N SER A 9 7.27 1.73 40.62
CA SER A 9 7.60 2.16 39.25
C SER A 9 8.51 1.11 38.59
N PRO A 10 8.22 0.65 37.37
CA PRO A 10 9.00 -0.38 36.70
C PRO A 10 10.47 0.05 36.52
N SER A 11 11.38 -0.92 36.64
CA SER A 11 12.81 -0.70 36.45
C SER A 11 13.12 -0.18 35.04
N LEU A 12 14.24 0.52 34.87
CA LEU A 12 14.68 1.03 33.55
C LEU A 12 14.82 -0.10 32.52
N SER A 13 15.35 -1.25 32.93
CA SER A 13 15.44 -2.45 32.10
C SER A 13 14.05 -2.92 31.64
N SER A 14 13.06 -2.89 32.55
CA SER A 14 11.67 -3.22 32.21
C SER A 14 11.05 -2.20 31.25
N ARG A 15 11.31 -0.90 31.40
CA ARG A 15 10.78 0.15 30.51
C ARG A 15 11.36 0.08 29.10
N VAL A 16 12.67 -0.19 28.97
CA VAL A 16 13.32 -0.38 27.67
C VAL A 16 12.80 -1.63 26.96
N LEU A 17 12.65 -2.74 27.69
CA LEU A 17 12.10 -3.98 27.15
C LEU A 17 10.67 -3.78 26.63
N LEU A 18 9.82 -3.10 27.41
CA LEU A 18 8.44 -2.77 27.01
C LEU A 18 8.39 -1.92 25.74
N SER A 19 9.25 -0.90 25.62
CA SER A 19 9.32 -0.06 24.41
C SER A 19 9.71 -0.87 23.17
N ARG A 20 10.72 -1.75 23.28
CA ARG A 20 11.16 -2.61 22.18
C ARG A 20 10.09 -3.63 21.76
N MET A 21 9.35 -4.18 22.72
CA MET A 21 8.23 -5.07 22.42
C MET A 21 7.09 -4.33 21.70
N ALA A 22 6.78 -3.11 22.12
CA ALA A 22 5.76 -2.28 21.45
C ALA A 22 6.16 -1.92 20.01
N GLU A 23 7.42 -1.55 19.79
CA GLU A 23 7.97 -1.26 18.45
C GLU A 23 7.91 -2.52 17.54
N ALA A 24 8.28 -3.69 18.07
CA ALA A 24 8.20 -4.94 17.33
C ALA A 24 6.77 -5.29 16.91
N GLU A 25 5.77 -5.04 17.78
CA GLU A 25 4.37 -5.27 17.44
C GLU A 25 3.88 -4.28 16.38
N LEU A 26 4.26 -3.00 16.46
CA LEU A 26 3.95 -2.02 15.41
C LEU A 26 4.58 -2.39 14.06
N HIS A 27 5.82 -2.89 14.04
CA HIS A 27 6.44 -3.39 12.81
C HIS A 27 5.68 -4.58 12.22
N LYS A 28 5.22 -5.51 13.07
CA LYS A 28 4.40 -6.64 12.64
C LYS A 28 3.06 -6.18 12.08
N GLU A 29 2.35 -5.27 12.75
CA GLU A 29 1.12 -4.65 12.25
C GLU A 29 1.33 -3.96 10.91
N ARG A 30 2.45 -3.26 10.74
CA ARG A 30 2.80 -2.62 9.46
C ARG A 30 2.98 -3.64 8.33
N LEU A 31 3.73 -4.72 8.59
CA LEU A 31 3.94 -5.77 7.60
C LEU A 31 2.61 -6.43 7.20
N GLN A 32 1.71 -6.63 8.15
CA GLN A 32 0.36 -7.13 7.88
C GLN A 32 -0.43 -6.15 7.02
N ALA A 33 -0.44 -4.86 7.35
CA ALA A 33 -1.12 -3.84 6.55
C ALA A 33 -0.61 -3.79 5.11
N ILE A 34 0.71 -3.90 4.89
CA ILE A 34 1.31 -3.98 3.55
C ILE A 34 0.82 -5.22 2.80
N ALA A 35 0.81 -6.40 3.45
CA ALA A 35 0.35 -7.62 2.83
C ALA A 35 -1.14 -7.55 2.43
N GLU A 36 -1.98 -7.01 3.31
CA GLU A 36 -3.41 -6.77 3.05
C GLU A 36 -3.61 -5.78 1.91
N LYS A 37 -2.85 -4.68 1.89
CA LYS A 37 -2.86 -3.70 0.80
C LYS A 37 -2.50 -4.35 -0.54
N ARG A 38 -1.45 -5.18 -0.59
CA ARG A 38 -1.06 -5.91 -1.80
C ARG A 38 -2.14 -6.87 -2.28
N LYS A 39 -2.75 -7.63 -1.36
CA LYS A 39 -3.89 -8.49 -1.69
C LYS A 39 -5.04 -7.69 -2.30
N ARG A 40 -5.33 -6.52 -1.73
CA ARG A 40 -6.40 -5.63 -2.21
C ARG A 40 -6.11 -5.06 -3.59
N GLN A 41 -4.87 -4.66 -3.85
CA GLN A 41 -4.42 -4.20 -5.16
C GLN A 41 -4.60 -5.28 -6.24
N THR A 42 -4.25 -6.53 -5.94
CA THR A 42 -4.47 -7.65 -6.88
C THR A 42 -5.95 -7.90 -7.16
N GLU A 43 -6.81 -7.78 -6.14
CA GLU A 43 -8.26 -7.92 -6.30
C GLU A 43 -8.85 -6.80 -7.18
N ILE A 44 -8.41 -5.55 -6.97
CA ILE A 44 -8.80 -4.39 -7.81
C ILE A 44 -8.39 -4.62 -9.25
N GLU A 45 -7.14 -5.03 -9.49
CA GLU A 45 -6.63 -5.30 -10.84
C GLU A 45 -7.44 -6.40 -11.53
N GLY A 46 -7.74 -7.50 -10.83
CA GLY A 46 -8.58 -8.56 -11.37
C GLY A 46 -9.99 -8.08 -11.75
N LYS A 47 -10.60 -7.21 -10.93
CA LYS A 47 -11.91 -6.62 -11.23
C LYS A 47 -11.85 -5.64 -12.40
N ARG A 48 -10.77 -4.87 -12.53
CA ARG A 48 -10.54 -3.97 -13.68
C ARG A 48 -10.41 -4.75 -14.98
N GLN A 49 -9.65 -5.84 -14.99
CA GLN A 49 -9.59 -6.72 -16.16
C GLN A 49 -10.97 -7.27 -16.52
N GLN A 50 -11.75 -7.72 -15.53
CA GLN A 50 -13.11 -8.20 -15.75
C GLN A 50 -14.02 -7.10 -16.34
N LEU A 51 -13.88 -5.86 -15.87
CA LEU A 51 -14.62 -4.71 -16.38
C LEU A 51 -14.25 -4.42 -17.85
N GLU A 52 -12.96 -4.42 -18.17
CA GLU A 52 -12.47 -4.23 -19.54
C GLU A 52 -13.01 -5.30 -20.49
N ASP A 53 -12.99 -6.57 -20.07
CA ASP A 53 -13.54 -7.68 -20.84
C ASP A 53 -15.05 -7.50 -21.11
N GLN A 54 -15.81 -7.02 -20.13
CA GLN A 54 -17.24 -6.75 -20.29
C GLN A 54 -17.52 -5.54 -21.18
N ILE A 55 -16.72 -4.48 -21.09
CA ILE A 55 -16.80 -3.33 -22.00
C ILE A 55 -16.54 -3.78 -23.43
N LEU A 56 -15.49 -4.56 -23.65
CA LEU A 56 -15.17 -5.11 -24.97
C LEU A 56 -16.29 -6.01 -25.50
N GLN A 57 -16.84 -6.88 -24.66
CA GLN A 57 -17.98 -7.73 -25.00
C GLN A 57 -19.21 -6.89 -25.39
N LEU A 58 -19.52 -5.84 -24.63
CA LEU A 58 -20.63 -4.93 -24.94
C LEU A 58 -20.43 -4.23 -26.28
N GLN A 59 -19.22 -3.72 -26.55
CA GLN A 59 -18.90 -3.07 -27.82
C GLN A 59 -19.06 -4.02 -29.01
N HIS A 60 -18.49 -5.23 -28.92
CA HIS A 60 -18.64 -6.23 -29.97
C HIS A 60 -20.09 -6.64 -30.18
N PHE A 61 -20.83 -6.84 -29.08
CA PHE A 61 -22.23 -7.21 -29.14
C PHE A 61 -23.09 -6.13 -29.80
N LYS A 62 -22.94 -4.86 -29.39
CA LYS A 62 -23.62 -3.72 -30.01
C LYS A 62 -23.31 -3.59 -31.50
N SER A 63 -22.04 -3.72 -31.88
CA SER A 63 -21.61 -3.68 -33.29
C SER A 63 -22.24 -4.81 -34.11
N LYS A 64 -22.28 -6.02 -33.55
CA LYS A 64 -22.88 -7.20 -34.18
C LYS A 64 -24.40 -7.03 -34.36
N ALA A 65 -25.12 -6.69 -33.30
CA ALA A 65 -26.58 -6.50 -33.35
C ALA A 65 -26.98 -5.38 -34.32
N LEU A 66 -26.24 -4.27 -34.34
CA LEU A 66 -26.48 -3.18 -35.28
C LEU A 66 -26.27 -3.62 -36.74
N ARG A 67 -25.18 -4.36 -37.01
CA ARG A 67 -24.91 -4.91 -38.35
C ARG A 67 -26.04 -5.85 -38.79
N GLU A 68 -26.48 -6.74 -37.92
CA GLU A 68 -27.58 -7.68 -38.21
C GLU A 68 -28.89 -6.93 -38.50
N LYS A 69 -29.22 -5.91 -37.70
CA LYS A 69 -30.37 -5.02 -37.93
C LYS A 69 -30.30 -4.35 -39.31
N TRP A 70 -29.13 -3.82 -39.68
CA TRP A 70 -28.94 -3.15 -40.98
C TRP A 70 -29.04 -4.12 -42.16
N LEU A 71 -28.48 -5.33 -42.04
CA LEU A 71 -28.57 -6.36 -43.08
C LEU A 71 -30.02 -6.77 -43.35
N LEU A 72 -30.85 -6.85 -42.30
CA LEU A 72 -32.25 -7.24 -42.42
C LEU A 72 -33.17 -6.10 -42.87
N GLN A 73 -32.80 -4.83 -42.64
CA GLN A 73 -33.62 -3.68 -43.02
C GLN A 73 -33.75 -3.50 -44.55
N GLY A 74 -32.79 -4.00 -45.33
CA GLY A 74 -32.84 -3.98 -46.80
C GLY A 74 -33.65 -5.12 -47.43
N ILE A 75 -34.12 -6.08 -46.63
CA ILE A 75 -34.86 -7.26 -47.11
C ILE A 75 -36.32 -7.12 -46.63
N PRO A 76 -37.32 -7.02 -47.54
CA PRO A 76 -38.71 -7.04 -47.14
C PRO A 76 -39.03 -8.36 -46.44
N ALA A 77 -39.69 -8.33 -45.29
CA ALA A 77 -40.15 -9.57 -44.64
C ALA A 77 -41.12 -10.29 -45.59
N GLY A 78 -40.88 -11.57 -45.83
CA GLY A 78 -41.72 -12.41 -46.68
C GLY A 78 -43.03 -12.82 -46.00
N SER A 79 -43.14 -12.65 -44.68
CA SER A 79 -44.33 -12.97 -43.90
C SER A 79 -44.43 -12.15 -42.60
N ALA A 80 -45.61 -12.13 -41.98
CA ALA A 80 -45.82 -11.51 -40.68
C ALA A 80 -45.03 -12.21 -39.55
N GLU A 81 -44.83 -13.52 -39.67
CA GLU A 81 -44.05 -14.32 -38.72
C GLU A 81 -42.56 -13.95 -38.76
N GLU A 82 -42.03 -13.69 -39.96
CA GLU A 82 -40.66 -13.20 -40.13
C GLU A 82 -40.48 -11.79 -39.55
N GLU A 83 -41.46 -10.90 -39.73
CA GLU A 83 -41.44 -9.59 -39.09
C GLU A 83 -41.46 -9.69 -37.56
N GLU A 84 -42.28 -10.58 -37.00
CA GLU A 84 -42.34 -10.79 -35.56
C GLU A 84 -41.04 -11.39 -35.01
N ALA A 85 -40.41 -12.32 -35.75
CA ALA A 85 -39.10 -12.85 -35.40
C ALA A 85 -38.02 -11.76 -35.36
N ARG A 86 -38.03 -10.82 -36.32
CA ARG A 86 -37.13 -9.66 -36.32
C ARG A 86 -37.32 -8.76 -35.11
N ARG A 87 -38.57 -8.52 -34.70
CA ARG A 87 -38.89 -7.72 -33.50
C ARG A 87 -38.42 -8.40 -32.22
N ARG A 88 -38.71 -9.70 -32.06
CA ARG A 88 -38.23 -10.48 -30.90
C ARG A 88 -36.70 -10.48 -30.81
N GLN A 89 -36.01 -10.64 -31.93
CA GLN A 89 -34.55 -10.56 -31.97
C GLN A 89 -34.03 -9.21 -31.47
N SER A 90 -34.62 -8.08 -31.90
CA SER A 90 -34.18 -6.77 -31.42
C SER A 90 -34.45 -6.56 -29.93
N GLU A 91 -35.59 -7.06 -29.44
CA GLU A 91 -35.91 -7.02 -28.01
C GLU A 91 -34.91 -7.84 -27.18
N GLU A 92 -34.55 -9.04 -27.65
CA GLU A 92 -33.50 -9.85 -27.00
C GLU A 92 -32.14 -9.15 -26.99
N ASP A 93 -31.77 -8.50 -28.08
CA ASP A 93 -30.49 -7.79 -28.17
C ASP A 93 -30.47 -6.57 -27.23
N GLU A 94 -31.57 -5.83 -27.13
CA GLU A 94 -31.73 -4.75 -26.15
C GLU A 94 -31.62 -5.26 -24.71
N LEU A 95 -32.23 -6.39 -24.39
CA LEU A 95 -32.13 -7.00 -23.06
C LEU A 95 -30.69 -7.46 -22.75
N LYS A 96 -30.00 -8.04 -23.72
CA LYS A 96 -28.58 -8.45 -23.57
C LYS A 96 -27.68 -7.24 -23.37
N VAL A 97 -27.90 -6.14 -24.10
CA VAL A 97 -27.18 -4.87 -23.92
C VAL A 97 -27.39 -4.33 -22.51
N LYS A 98 -28.64 -4.21 -22.05
CA LYS A 98 -28.96 -3.71 -20.71
C LYS A 98 -28.28 -4.54 -19.62
N LYS A 99 -28.32 -5.88 -19.74
CA LYS A 99 -27.66 -6.77 -18.80
C LYS A 99 -26.14 -6.57 -18.75
N LEU A 100 -25.49 -6.33 -19.89
CA LEU A 100 -24.06 -6.06 -19.91
C LEU A 100 -23.74 -4.70 -19.28
N GLU A 101 -24.54 -3.67 -19.57
CA GLU A 101 -24.40 -2.34 -18.97
C GLU A 101 -24.60 -2.37 -17.44
N GLU A 102 -25.58 -3.11 -16.95
CA GLU A 102 -25.80 -3.32 -15.51
C GLU A 102 -24.62 -4.03 -14.84
N ASN A 103 -24.04 -5.04 -15.48
CA ASN A 103 -22.88 -5.74 -14.93
C ASN A 103 -21.63 -4.85 -14.91
N ILE A 104 -21.40 -4.05 -15.95
CA ILE A 104 -20.35 -3.03 -16.02
C ILE A 104 -20.52 -2.06 -14.85
N HIS A 105 -21.73 -1.52 -14.66
CA HIS A 105 -21.98 -0.57 -13.58
C HIS A 105 -21.76 -1.18 -12.19
N ARG A 106 -22.18 -2.43 -11.98
CA ARG A 106 -21.90 -3.16 -10.74
C ARG A 106 -20.39 -3.33 -10.52
N LEU A 107 -19.62 -3.71 -11.54
CA LEU A 107 -18.16 -3.86 -11.43
C LEU A 107 -17.47 -2.53 -11.11
N GLU A 108 -17.91 -1.42 -11.72
CA GLU A 108 -17.41 -0.08 -11.38
C GLU A 108 -17.61 0.25 -9.90
N GLN A 109 -18.81 0.00 -9.36
CA GLN A 109 -19.12 0.22 -7.95
C GLN A 109 -18.30 -0.71 -7.03
N GLU A 110 -18.14 -1.97 -7.41
CA GLU A 110 -17.30 -2.92 -6.67
C GLU A 110 -15.84 -2.41 -6.63
N ILE A 111 -15.26 -2.00 -7.77
CA ILE A 111 -13.91 -1.45 -7.84
C ILE A 111 -13.76 -0.22 -6.92
N GLN A 112 -14.69 0.74 -6.98
CA GLN A 112 -14.66 1.92 -6.11
C GLN A 112 -14.68 1.55 -4.62
N LYS A 113 -15.52 0.58 -4.24
CA LYS A 113 -15.53 0.05 -2.87
C LYS A 113 -14.20 -0.59 -2.52
N LEU A 114 -13.61 -1.39 -3.42
CA LEU A 114 -12.32 -2.01 -3.21
C LEU A 114 -11.20 -0.97 -2.99
N GLU A 115 -11.17 0.08 -3.80
CA GLU A 115 -10.23 1.21 -3.74
C GLU A 115 -10.36 2.00 -2.43
N SER A 116 -11.59 2.20 -1.96
CA SER A 116 -11.83 2.86 -0.67
C SER A 116 -11.27 2.05 0.50
N GLU A 117 -11.40 0.72 0.45
CA GLU A 117 -10.86 -0.18 1.48
C GLU A 117 -9.33 -0.26 1.39
N GLU A 118 -8.74 -0.24 0.19
CA GLU A 118 -7.27 -0.13 0.00
C GLU A 118 -6.72 1.16 0.61
N SER A 119 -7.41 2.28 0.35
CA SER A 119 -7.05 3.59 0.89
C SER A 119 -7.11 3.61 2.42
N GLN A 120 -8.11 2.96 3.02
CA GLN A 120 -8.20 2.80 4.48
C GLN A 120 -7.04 1.99 5.04
N ILE A 121 -6.59 0.93 4.35
CA ILE A 121 -5.40 0.17 4.74
C ILE A 121 -4.16 1.07 4.68
N SER A 122 -4.02 1.88 3.63
CA SER A 122 -2.91 2.83 3.50
C SER A 122 -2.91 3.89 4.60
N ALA A 123 -4.08 4.40 4.98
CA ALA A 123 -4.21 5.34 6.09
C ALA A 123 -3.81 4.71 7.43
N LYS A 124 -4.23 3.46 7.68
CA LYS A 124 -3.81 2.69 8.85
C LYS A 124 -2.30 2.46 8.88
N GLU A 125 -1.69 2.10 7.74
CA GLU A 125 -0.23 1.95 7.62
C GLU A 125 0.48 3.25 8.00
N GLN A 126 -0.01 4.40 7.53
CA GLN A 126 0.58 5.70 7.83
C GLN A 126 0.52 6.06 9.31
N ILE A 127 -0.58 5.71 9.99
CA ILE A 127 -0.70 5.89 11.44
C ILE A 127 0.32 5.02 12.18
N ILE A 128 0.53 3.78 11.74
CA ILE A 128 1.54 2.88 12.34
C ILE A 128 2.96 3.46 12.14
N LEU A 129 3.25 4.02 10.97
CA LEU A 129 4.53 4.69 10.71
C LEU A 129 4.79 5.88 11.64
N GLU A 130 3.78 6.72 11.90
CA GLU A 130 3.96 7.84 12.84
C GLU A 130 4.16 7.34 14.27
N LYS A 131 3.41 6.31 14.69
CA LYS A 131 3.60 5.67 16.00
C LYS A 131 5.00 5.08 16.16
N LEU A 132 5.55 4.44 15.13
CA LEU A 132 6.92 3.92 15.13
C LEU A 132 7.94 5.05 15.36
N LYS A 133 7.75 6.18 14.68
CA LYS A 133 8.60 7.37 14.84
C LYS A 133 8.48 7.99 16.23
N GLU A 134 7.30 7.99 16.83
CA GLU A 134 7.10 8.41 18.22
C GLU A 134 7.78 7.47 19.21
N THR A 135 7.70 6.15 19.00
CA THR A 135 8.39 5.17 19.86
C THR A 135 9.91 5.29 19.77
N GLU A 136 10.46 5.57 18.58
CA GLU A 136 11.89 5.82 18.37
C GLU A 136 12.35 7.10 19.10
N LYS A 137 11.63 8.21 18.94
CA LYS A 137 11.91 9.46 19.66
C LYS A 137 11.80 9.31 21.18
N SER A 138 10.82 8.54 21.65
CA SER A 138 10.63 8.26 23.09
C SER A 138 11.83 7.51 23.65
N PHE A 139 12.36 6.54 22.91
CA PHE A 139 13.56 5.82 23.29
C PHE A 139 14.80 6.73 23.33
N ASP A 140 15.00 7.59 22.33
CA ASP A 140 16.08 8.57 22.31
C ASP A 140 16.02 9.54 23.50
N ASN A 141 14.81 10.00 23.86
CA ASN A 141 14.62 10.87 25.01
C ASN A 141 14.92 10.16 26.33
N LEU A 142 14.53 8.88 26.46
CA LEU A 142 14.90 8.04 27.61
C LEU A 142 16.43 7.95 27.71
N GLN A 143 17.13 7.72 26.60
CA GLN A 143 18.59 7.64 26.54
C GLN A 143 19.26 8.97 26.92
N LYS A 144 18.79 10.10 26.38
CA LYS A 144 19.33 11.44 26.68
C LYS A 144 19.13 11.86 28.14
N SER A 145 17.96 11.54 28.72
CA SER A 145 17.67 11.83 30.13
C SER A 145 18.65 11.14 31.09
N PHE A 146 19.23 10.02 30.65
CA PHE A 146 20.19 9.24 31.42
C PHE A 146 21.62 9.79 31.31
N SER A 147 22.03 10.25 30.12
CA SER A 147 23.36 10.85 29.92
C SER A 147 23.59 12.16 30.70
N HIS A 148 22.54 12.78 31.27
CA HIS A 148 22.66 13.99 32.09
C HIS A 148 22.85 13.71 33.60
N GLN A 149 22.76 12.46 34.08
CA GLN A 149 22.90 12.13 35.51
C GLN A 149 24.29 11.61 35.91
N ASP A 150 25.06 11.03 34.99
CA ASP A 150 26.34 10.35 35.29
C ASP A 150 27.61 11.18 35.00
N GLY A 151 27.47 12.45 34.60
CA GLY A 151 28.62 13.31 34.31
C GLY A 151 29.46 13.69 35.55
N ASP A 152 28.86 13.67 36.74
CA ASP A 152 29.48 14.16 37.99
C ASP A 152 29.98 13.02 38.89
N ALA A 153 29.33 11.84 38.84
CA ALA A 153 29.63 10.70 39.72
C ALA A 153 30.90 9.92 39.31
N VAL A 154 31.19 9.83 38.00
CA VAL A 154 32.36 9.08 37.49
C VAL A 154 33.68 9.79 37.85
N ASN A 155 33.67 11.12 37.92
CA ASN A 155 34.84 11.93 38.31
C ASN A 155 35.27 11.67 39.77
N TYR A 156 34.29 11.42 40.66
CA TYR A 156 34.55 11.13 42.07
C TYR A 156 35.17 9.75 42.30
N ILE A 157 34.82 8.75 41.50
CA ILE A 157 35.41 7.40 41.59
C ILE A 157 36.85 7.39 41.08
N TYR A 158 37.13 8.11 39.99
CA TYR A 158 38.48 8.20 39.43
C TYR A 158 39.45 8.94 40.38
N SER A 159 38.94 9.88 41.18
CA SER A 159 39.72 10.64 42.15
C SER A 159 40.02 9.89 43.47
N GLN A 160 39.41 8.72 43.70
CA GLN A 160 39.57 7.92 44.92
C GLN A 160 40.48 6.70 44.75
N ILE A 161 41.11 6.51 43.59
CA ILE A 161 42.09 5.43 43.37
C ILE A 161 43.49 5.99 43.69
N PRO A 162 44.22 5.46 44.69
CA PRO A 162 45.62 5.82 44.90
C PRO A 162 46.47 5.34 43.72
N GLU A 163 47.25 6.23 43.11
CA GLU A 163 48.26 5.91 42.10
C GLU A 163 49.25 4.87 42.66
N LEU A 164 49.20 3.63 42.16
CA LEU A 164 50.17 2.59 42.51
C LEU A 164 51.45 2.78 41.67
N PRO A 165 52.66 2.64 42.26
CA PRO A 165 53.91 2.80 41.53
C PRO A 165 54.00 1.83 40.35
N THR A 166 54.28 2.37 39.16
CA THR A 166 54.55 1.63 37.93
C THR A 166 55.81 0.78 38.07
N LEU A 167 55.66 -0.45 38.55
CA LEU A 167 56.68 -1.49 38.46
C LEU A 167 56.12 -2.65 37.65
N TYR A 168 56.20 -2.52 36.32
CA TYR A 168 56.70 -3.56 35.43
C TYR A 168 56.81 -2.97 34.01
N SER A 169 57.95 -2.35 33.71
CA SER A 169 58.42 -2.31 32.33
C SER A 169 59.15 -3.63 32.07
N ARG A 170 58.62 -4.48 31.19
CA ARG A 170 59.43 -5.46 30.47
C ARG A 170 59.06 -5.47 28.99
N THR A 171 60.06 -5.03 28.25
CA THR A 171 60.31 -4.88 26.81
C THR A 171 60.06 -6.12 25.95
N ALA A 172 60.03 -5.89 24.61
CA ALA A 172 60.22 -6.79 23.45
C ALA A 172 58.92 -7.39 22.86
N GLU A 173 58.56 -7.33 21.57
CA GLU A 173 59.13 -6.88 20.27
C GLU A 173 57.97 -6.79 19.23
N PRO A 174 58.15 -6.19 18.02
CA PRO A 174 57.11 -6.04 17.00
C PRO A 174 57.07 -7.21 16.01
N VAL A 175 55.88 -7.67 15.63
CA VAL A 175 55.66 -8.68 14.57
C VAL A 175 55.08 -8.01 13.32
N PRO A 176 55.77 -8.07 12.15
CA PRO A 176 55.25 -7.53 10.90
C PRO A 176 54.50 -8.60 10.09
N GLY A 177 53.48 -8.16 9.36
CA GLY A 177 53.00 -8.84 8.15
C GLY A 177 51.69 -9.63 8.30
N ARG A 178 50.59 -9.02 7.87
CA ARG A 178 49.53 -9.77 7.18
C ARG A 178 48.69 -8.85 6.30
N ASP A 179 49.17 -8.67 5.07
CA ASP A 179 48.34 -8.21 3.96
C ASP A 179 47.38 -9.34 3.57
N GLY A 180 46.10 -9.03 3.45
CA GLY A 180 45.13 -10.04 3.02
C GLY A 180 43.69 -9.55 2.94
N ALA A 181 43.23 -9.40 1.70
CA ALA A 181 41.87 -9.60 1.22
C ALA A 181 40.90 -8.40 1.12
N SER A 182 40.80 -7.92 -0.13
CA SER A 182 39.56 -7.82 -0.93
C SER A 182 38.35 -7.08 -0.34
N ARG A 183 38.15 -5.84 -0.81
CA ARG A 183 36.80 -5.28 -0.95
C ARG A 183 36.38 -5.37 -2.42
N VAL A 184 35.50 -6.31 -2.73
CA VAL A 184 34.66 -6.27 -3.93
C VAL A 184 33.59 -5.21 -3.69
N ALA A 185 33.63 -4.14 -4.47
CA ALA A 185 32.62 -3.10 -4.50
C ALA A 185 31.34 -3.65 -5.16
N GLY A 186 30.38 -4.09 -4.34
CA GLY A 186 29.02 -4.34 -4.78
C GLY A 186 28.25 -3.02 -4.88
N LYS A 187 28.10 -2.50 -6.10
CA LYS A 187 27.14 -1.43 -6.42
C LYS A 187 25.73 -1.99 -6.27
N SER A 188 25.02 -1.67 -5.18
CA SER A 188 23.57 -1.82 -5.15
C SER A 188 22.93 -0.64 -5.85
N GLN A 189 22.39 -0.91 -7.04
CA GLN A 189 21.53 -0.01 -7.78
C GLN A 189 20.24 0.19 -6.98
N GLY A 190 20.02 1.43 -6.52
CA GLY A 190 18.74 1.87 -6.00
C GLY A 190 17.68 1.78 -7.10
N ALA A 191 16.80 0.80 -6.99
CA ALA A 191 15.59 0.74 -7.80
C ALA A 191 14.71 1.94 -7.43
N LYS A 192 14.41 2.73 -8.45
CA LYS A 192 13.64 3.97 -8.40
C LYS A 192 12.25 3.70 -7.83
N TYR A 193 11.93 4.31 -6.70
CA TYR A 193 10.54 4.51 -6.27
C TYR A 193 9.89 5.47 -7.28
N TYR A 194 9.06 4.94 -8.18
CA TYR A 194 8.19 5.78 -9.00
C TYR A 194 7.09 6.37 -8.11
N ASN A 195 7.08 7.70 -8.06
CA ASN A 195 6.03 8.52 -7.46
C ASN A 195 4.66 8.14 -8.04
N THR A 196 3.73 7.75 -7.17
CA THR A 196 2.32 7.45 -7.49
C THR A 196 1.48 8.71 -7.74
N SER A 197 2.11 9.83 -8.13
CA SER A 197 1.40 11.09 -8.43
C SER A 197 0.97 11.22 -9.89
N ALA A 198 1.26 10.23 -10.74
CA ALA A 198 0.93 10.26 -12.18
C ALA A 198 -0.38 9.52 -12.52
N VAL A 199 -0.98 8.76 -11.59
CA VAL A 199 -2.23 8.03 -11.83
C VAL A 199 -3.49 8.89 -11.66
N ASP A 200 -3.39 10.05 -11.00
CA ASP A 200 -4.53 10.95 -10.81
C ASP A 200 -4.91 11.75 -12.07
N MET A 201 -3.97 11.92 -13.01
CA MET A 201 -4.23 12.69 -14.24
C MET A 201 -4.91 11.86 -15.35
N ASN A 202 -4.77 10.53 -15.34
CA ASN A 202 -5.44 9.67 -16.33
C ASN A 202 -6.90 9.37 -15.95
N PHE A 203 -7.23 9.32 -14.66
CA PHE A 203 -8.58 9.02 -14.18
C PHE A 203 -9.55 10.18 -14.48
N PHE A 204 -9.10 11.43 -14.29
CA PHE A 204 -9.91 12.60 -14.60
C PHE A 204 -10.15 12.79 -16.11
N CYS A 205 -9.19 12.36 -16.94
CA CYS A 205 -9.31 12.39 -18.40
C CYS A 205 -10.34 11.37 -18.91
N TYR A 206 -10.37 10.15 -18.35
CA TYR A 206 -11.31 9.10 -18.75
C TYR A 206 -12.78 9.45 -18.44
N ILE A 207 -13.04 10.04 -17.26
CA ILE A 207 -14.38 10.51 -16.89
C ILE A 207 -14.84 11.67 -17.79
N THR A 208 -13.93 12.57 -18.16
CA THR A 208 -14.23 13.70 -19.05
C THR A 208 -14.49 13.23 -20.49
N LEU A 209 -13.70 12.29 -21.01
CA LEU A 209 -13.86 11.72 -22.35
C LEU A 209 -15.16 10.90 -22.49
N MET A 210 -15.51 10.08 -21.50
CA MET A 210 -16.77 9.31 -21.52
C MET A 210 -18.02 10.20 -21.35
N GLY A 211 -17.91 11.29 -20.58
CA GLY A 211 -18.96 12.29 -20.43
C GLY A 211 -19.19 13.18 -21.67
N LEU A 212 -18.19 13.31 -22.55
CA LEU A 212 -18.31 14.02 -23.83
C LEU A 212 -18.87 13.11 -24.94
N VAL A 213 -18.47 11.84 -25.01
CA VAL A 213 -19.00 10.88 -25.99
C VAL A 213 -20.51 10.66 -25.83
N SER A 214 -21.04 10.66 -24.61
CA SER A 214 -22.49 10.58 -24.36
C SER A 214 -23.28 11.83 -24.80
N ARG A 215 -22.63 12.99 -24.90
CA ARG A 215 -23.29 14.24 -25.31
C ARG A 215 -23.31 14.46 -26.82
N TYR A 216 -22.37 13.86 -27.57
CA TYR A 216 -22.36 13.91 -29.03
C TYR A 216 -23.33 12.92 -29.68
N HIS A 217 -23.71 11.83 -29.00
CA HIS A 217 -24.61 10.82 -29.56
C HIS A 217 -26.12 11.09 -29.35
N LEU A 218 -26.47 12.17 -28.64
CA LEU A 218 -27.86 12.59 -28.38
C LEU A 218 -28.30 13.80 -29.23
N ASN A 219 -27.42 14.34 -30.08
CA ASN A 219 -27.66 15.50 -30.95
C ASN A 219 -27.35 15.22 -32.43
N ALA A 220 -27.34 13.96 -32.85
CA ALA A 220 -27.20 13.55 -34.25
C ALA A 220 -28.31 12.57 -34.65
#